data_AF-A0A1W6MI55-F1
#
_entry.id   AF-A0A1W6MI55-F1
#
_cell.length_a   1.000
_cell.length_b   1.000
_cell.length_c   1.000
_cell.angle_alpha   90.00
_cell.angle_beta   90.00
_cell.angle_gamma   90.00
#
_symmetry.space_group_name_H-M   'P 1'
#
loop_
_entity.id
_entity.type
_entity.pdbx_description
1 polymer ?
#
loop_
_entity_poly.entity_id
_entity_poly.type
_entity_poly.pdbx_seq_one_letter_code
_entity_poly.pdbx_strand_id
1 'polypeptide(L)'
;MVGIALDFFELDLLERIDQGTCFTMEEAEDIDSRQFLAGKISFVIRIILIIVYINWFRSAYNNIIRLGHNADYPESIAAWSWFVPIMNLFACKNHDRN
;
A
#
# COMPACT_ATOMS: atom_id res chain seq x y z
N MET A 1 5.32 2.04 8.88
CA MET A 1 5.61 2.96 9.99
C MET A 1 4.52 2.89 11.06
N VAL A 2 3.24 3.14 10.77
CA VAL A 2 2.16 3.02 11.79
C VAL A 2 1.95 1.57 12.27
N GLY A 3 1.99 0.57 11.36
CA GLY A 3 1.88 -0.85 11.74
C GLY A 3 3.00 -1.31 12.66
N ILE A 4 4.26 -1.08 12.24
CA ILE A 4 5.48 -1.46 12.99
C ILE A 4 5.45 -1.04 14.46
N ALA A 5 4.92 0.15 14.78
CA ALA A 5 4.82 0.63 16.16
C ALA A 5 3.80 -0.14 17.01
N LEU A 6 2.69 -0.57 16.42
CA LEU A 6 1.64 -1.37 17.08
C LEU A 6 2.01 -2.85 17.12
N ASP A 7 2.79 -3.32 16.15
CA ASP A 7 3.35 -4.67 16.12
C ASP A 7 4.23 -4.91 17.37
N PHE A 8 4.89 -3.87 17.93
CA PHE A 8 5.66 -3.99 19.18
C PHE A 8 4.80 -4.33 20.41
N PHE A 9 3.56 -3.81 20.50
CA PHE A 9 2.68 -4.11 21.64
C PHE A 9 2.10 -5.52 21.57
N GLU A 10 1.78 -5.99 20.37
CA GLU A 10 1.39 -7.39 20.17
C GLU A 10 2.59 -8.33 20.35
N LEU A 11 3.78 -7.95 19.90
CA LEU A 11 5.02 -8.70 20.18
C LEU A 11 5.29 -8.84 21.68
N ASP A 12 5.13 -7.76 22.46
CA ASP A 12 5.26 -7.81 23.93
C ASP A 12 4.20 -8.73 24.56
N LEU A 13 2.95 -8.69 24.08
CA LEU A 13 1.90 -9.61 24.52
C LEU A 13 2.27 -11.08 24.20
N LEU A 14 2.71 -11.36 22.97
CA LEU A 14 3.11 -12.69 22.53
C LEU A 14 4.32 -13.23 23.32
N GLU A 15 5.29 -12.37 23.63
CA GLU A 15 6.44 -12.72 24.46
C GLU A 15 6.03 -13.00 25.91
N ARG A 16 5.10 -12.20 26.48
CA ARG A 16 4.52 -12.46 27.80
C ARG A 16 3.74 -13.78 27.85
N ILE A 17 3.04 -14.14 26.77
CA ILE A 17 2.34 -15.43 26.62
C ILE A 17 3.35 -16.59 26.60
N ASP A 18 4.44 -16.47 25.84
CA ASP A 18 5.50 -17.49 25.75
C ASP A 18 6.21 -17.71 27.10
N GLN A 19 6.41 -16.64 27.86
CA GLN A 19 7.00 -16.68 29.20
C GLN A 19 6.04 -17.20 30.30
N GLY A 20 4.80 -17.54 29.95
CA GLY A 20 3.78 -18.04 30.90
C GLY A 20 3.24 -16.98 31.85
N THR A 21 3.44 -15.70 31.52
CA THR A 21 2.97 -14.57 32.31
C THR A 21 1.46 -14.42 32.16
N CYS A 22 0.76 -14.13 33.26
CA CYS A 22 -0.67 -13.87 33.21
C CYS A 22 -0.97 -12.56 32.45
N PHE A 23 -1.88 -12.66 31.49
CA PHE A 23 -2.50 -11.55 30.77
C PHE A 23 -4.02 -11.68 30.91
N THR A 24 -4.75 -10.58 30.74
CA THR A 24 -6.21 -10.62 30.76
C THR A 24 -6.75 -10.75 29.34
N MET A 25 -7.91 -11.42 29.19
CA MET A 25 -8.57 -11.49 27.87
C MET A 25 -8.95 -10.09 27.36
N GLU A 26 -9.28 -9.17 28.27
CA GLU A 26 -9.59 -7.77 27.95
C GLU A 26 -8.38 -7.03 27.34
N GLU A 27 -7.17 -7.24 27.86
CA GLU A 27 -5.94 -6.67 27.30
C GLU A 27 -5.67 -7.17 25.87
N ALA A 28 -5.91 -8.46 25.61
CA ALA A 28 -5.72 -9.05 24.28
C ALA A 28 -6.74 -8.48 23.27
N GLU A 29 -8.01 -8.41 23.64
CA GLU A 29 -9.07 -7.88 22.76
C GLU A 29 -8.90 -6.40 22.41
N ASP A 30 -8.39 -5.58 23.35
CA ASP A 30 -8.11 -4.15 23.12
C ASP A 30 -6.91 -3.97 22.15
N ILE A 31 -5.85 -4.77 22.29
CA ILE A 31 -4.69 -4.73 21.39
C ILE A 31 -5.10 -5.14 19.96
N ASP A 32 -5.80 -6.26 19.79
CA ASP A 32 -6.30 -6.72 18.49
C ASP A 32 -7.18 -5.67 17.81
N SER A 33 -8.10 -5.06 18.58
CA SER A 33 -9.01 -4.02 18.07
C SER A 33 -8.25 -2.79 17.54
N ARG A 34 -7.21 -2.35 18.25
CA ARG A 34 -6.37 -1.20 17.85
C ARG A 34 -5.58 -1.50 16.59
N GLN A 35 -4.99 -2.69 16.49
CA GLN A 35 -4.26 -3.11 15.31
C GLN A 35 -5.15 -3.22 14.08
N PHE A 36 -6.33 -3.83 14.22
CA PHE A 36 -7.30 -3.91 13.14
C PHE A 36 -7.71 -2.52 12.65
N LEU A 37 -7.99 -1.59 13.56
CA LEU A 37 -8.35 -0.22 13.21
C LEU A 37 -7.19 0.51 12.52
N ALA A 38 -5.98 0.42 13.05
CA ALA A 38 -4.80 1.08 12.50
C ALA A 38 -4.41 0.53 11.12
N GLY A 39 -4.53 -0.79 10.92
CA GLY A 39 -4.34 -1.45 9.63
C GLY A 39 -5.34 -0.93 8.60
N LYS A 40 -6.62 -0.84 8.97
CA LYS A 40 -7.69 -0.32 8.10
C LYS A 40 -7.44 1.14 7.70
N ILE A 41 -7.13 2.01 8.66
CA ILE A 41 -6.83 3.42 8.40
C ILE A 41 -5.60 3.54 7.48
N SER A 42 -4.54 2.80 7.77
CA SER A 42 -3.31 2.80 6.97
C SER A 42 -3.57 2.36 5.53
N PHE A 43 -4.42 1.35 5.33
CA PHE A 43 -4.82 0.87 4.01
C PHE A 43 -5.58 1.94 3.22
N VAL A 44 -6.58 2.58 3.84
CA VAL A 44 -7.35 3.67 3.23
C VAL A 44 -6.46 4.86 2.86
N ILE A 45 -5.56 5.29 3.76
CA ILE A 45 -4.61 6.37 3.49
C ILE A 45 -3.72 6.02 2.29
N ARG A 46 -3.21 4.78 2.20
CA ARG A 46 -2.41 4.35 1.05
C ARG A 46 -3.18 4.43 -0.26
N ILE A 47 -4.44 4.02 -0.29
CA ILE A 47 -5.30 4.16 -1.49
C ILE A 47 -5.44 5.63 -1.87
N ILE A 48 -5.72 6.51 -0.90
CA ILE A 48 -5.85 7.95 -1.16
C ILE A 48 -4.55 8.51 -1.71
N LEU A 49 -3.40 8.15 -1.13
CA LEU A 49 -2.09 8.60 -1.61
C LEU A 49 -1.79 8.11 -3.03
N ILE A 50 -2.16 6.87 -3.37
CA ILE A 50 -2.03 6.34 -4.74
C ILE A 50 -2.86 7.19 -5.70
N ILE A 51 -4.13 7.49 -5.36
CA ILE A 51 -5.01 8.30 -6.21
C ILE A 51 -4.45 9.71 -6.39
N VAL A 52 -4.02 10.35 -5.30
CA VAL A 52 -3.41 11.69 -5.33
C VAL A 52 -2.14 11.69 -6.18
N TYR A 53 -1.29 10.68 -6.02
CA TYR A 53 -0.07 10.52 -6.81
C TYR A 53 -0.36 10.37 -8.30
N ILE A 54 -1.30 9.49 -8.68
CA ILE A 54 -1.68 9.28 -10.09
C ILE A 54 -2.22 10.59 -10.69
N ASN A 55 -3.07 11.31 -9.97
CA ASN A 55 -3.59 12.59 -10.44
C ASN A 55 -2.49 13.65 -10.60
N TRP A 56 -1.58 13.75 -9.63
CA TRP A 56 -0.44 14.67 -9.70
C TRP A 56 0.50 14.31 -10.87
N PHE A 57 0.81 13.03 -11.03
CA PHE A 57 1.64 12.52 -12.13
C PHE A 57 1.04 12.86 -13.50
N ARG A 58 -0.28 12.67 -13.64
CA ARG A 58 -1.01 13.03 -14.85
C ARG A 58 -0.93 14.52 -15.17
N SER A 59 -1.10 15.37 -14.15
CA SER A 59 -0.94 16.82 -14.31
C SER A 59 0.50 17.22 -14.68
N ALA A 60 1.50 16.59 -14.09
CA ALA A 60 2.90 16.84 -14.40
C ALA A 60 3.24 16.46 -15.85
N TYR A 61 2.77 15.29 -16.31
CA TYR A 61 2.93 14.84 -17.69
C TYR A 61 2.32 15.83 -18.69
N ASN A 62 1.11 16.30 -18.43
CA ASN A 62 0.46 17.31 -19.25
C ASN A 62 1.20 18.65 -19.28
N ASN A 63 1.77 19.07 -18.16
CA ASN A 63 2.54 20.31 -18.11
C ASN A 63 3.79 20.23 -19.00
N ILE A 64 4.45 19.08 -19.06
CA ILE A 64 5.61 18.84 -19.94
C ILE A 64 5.19 18.92 -21.41
N ILE A 65 4.06 18.32 -21.78
CA ILE A 65 3.52 18.39 -23.15
C ILE A 65 3.26 19.85 -23.54
N ARG A 66 2.65 20.63 -22.65
CA ARG A 66 2.34 22.05 -22.87
C ARG A 66 3.59 22.92 -23.01
N LEU A 67 4.73 22.50 -22.46
CA LEU A 67 6.02 23.18 -22.59
C LEU A 67 6.71 22.91 -23.94
N GLY A 68 6.05 22.23 -24.88
CA GLY A 68 6.54 22.02 -26.24
C GLY A 68 7.30 20.71 -26.44
N HIS A 69 7.29 19.82 -25.45
CA HIS A 69 7.77 18.45 -25.64
C HIS A 69 6.68 17.58 -26.25
N ASN A 70 7.03 16.85 -27.31
CA ASN A 70 6.13 15.84 -27.88
C ASN A 70 6.05 14.65 -26.91
N ALA A 71 4.82 14.28 -26.54
CA ALA A 71 4.56 13.03 -25.86
C ALA A 71 4.24 11.95 -26.89
N ASP A 72 4.97 10.84 -26.85
CA ASP A 72 4.71 9.67 -27.69
C ASP A 72 3.40 8.96 -27.31
N TYR A 73 2.89 9.21 -26.09
CA TYR A 73 1.70 8.54 -25.55
C TYR A 73 0.66 9.53 -25.00
N PRO A 74 -0.64 9.23 -25.18
CA PRO A 74 -1.73 10.03 -24.62
C PRO A 74 -1.74 10.01 -23.08
N GLU A 75 -2.27 11.08 -22.49
CA GLU A 75 -2.39 11.28 -21.04
C GLU A 75 -3.02 10.08 -20.30
N SER A 76 -3.97 9.39 -20.94
CA SER A 76 -4.61 8.20 -20.37
C SER A 76 -3.63 7.06 -20.10
N ILE A 77 -2.62 6.87 -20.97
CA ILE A 77 -1.58 5.85 -20.78
C ILE A 77 -0.67 6.19 -19.62
N ALA A 78 -0.45 7.48 -19.32
CA ALA A 78 0.34 7.88 -18.14
C ALA A 78 -0.30 7.44 -16.82
N ALA A 79 -1.63 7.35 -16.74
CA ALA A 79 -2.31 6.78 -15.57
C ALA A 79 -2.18 5.25 -15.52
N TRP A 80 -2.28 4.58 -16.67
CA TRP A 80 -2.16 3.11 -16.77
C TRP A 80 -0.73 2.60 -16.60
N SER A 81 0.28 3.42 -16.89
CA SER A 81 1.70 3.04 -16.77
C SER A 81 2.07 2.64 -15.34
N TRP A 82 1.40 3.20 -14.34
CA TRP A 82 1.58 2.83 -12.93
C TRP A 82 1.22 1.35 -12.65
N PHE A 83 0.32 0.77 -13.44
CA PHE A 83 -0.08 -0.64 -13.31
C PHE A 83 0.78 -1.60 -14.15
N VAL A 84 1.68 -1.10 -15.01
CA VAL A 84 2.52 -1.93 -15.88
C VAL A 84 3.37 -2.94 -15.10
N PRO A 85 4.05 -2.58 -13.99
CA PRO A 85 4.81 -3.55 -13.21
C PRO A 85 3.95 -4.70 -12.67
N ILE A 86 2.70 -4.41 -12.30
CA ILE A 86 1.75 -5.41 -11.80
C ILE A 86 1.31 -6.34 -12.94
N MET A 87 0.96 -5.78 -14.10
CA MET A 87 0.59 -6.59 -15.27
C MET A 87 1.74 -7.47 -15.76
N ASN A 88 2.98 -6.98 -15.66
CA ASN A 88 4.17 -7.70 -16.09
C ASN A 88 4.40 -9.00 -15.28
N LEU A 89 3.95 -9.05 -14.01
CA LEU A 89 3.99 -10.27 -13.20
C LEU A 89 3.15 -11.41 -13.79
N PHE A 90 2.10 -11.08 -14.55
CA PHE A 90 1.23 -12.05 -15.20
C PHE A 90 1.57 -12.27 -16.69
N ALA A 91 2.25 -11.32 -17.32
CA ALA A 91 2.63 -11.38 -18.72
C ALA A 91 3.67 -12.48 -19.00
N CYS A 92 4.67 -12.65 -18.13
CA CYS A 92 5.71 -13.67 -18.30
C CYS A 92 5.11 -15.09 -18.39
N LYS A 93 4.09 -15.40 -17.56
CA LYS A 93 3.42 -16.71 -17.51
C LYS A 93 2.69 -17.14 -18.80
N ASN A 94 2.47 -16.22 -19.74
CA ASN A 94 1.81 -16.51 -21.01
C ASN A 94 2.80 -16.64 -22.19
N HIS A 95 4.06 -16.20 -22.03
CA HIS A 95 5.08 -16.37 -23.07
C HIS A 95 5.55 -17.83 -23.19
N ASP A 96 5.47 -18.59 -22.09
CA ASP A 96 5.96 -19.97 -21.99
C ASP A 96 4.97 -21.03 -22.49
N ARG A 97 3.80 -20.64 -23.00
CA ARG A 97 2.73 -21.57 -23.44
C ARG A 97 2.47 -21.61 -24.96
N ASN A 98 3.24 -20.87 -25.76
CA ASN A 98 3.18 -20.87 -27.22
C ASN A 98 4.53 -21.26 -27.81
#